data_AF-A0A5A5RZ48-F1
#
_entry.id   AF-A0A5A5RZ48-F1
#
_cell.length_a   1.000
_cell.length_b   1.000
_cell.length_c   1.000
_cell.angle_alpha   90.00
_cell.angle_beta   90.00
_cell.angle_gamma   90.00
#
_symmetry.space_group_name_H-M   'P 1'
#
loop_
_entity.id
_entity.type
_entity.pdbx_description
1 polymer ?
#
loop_
_entity_poly.entity_id
_entity_poly.type
_entity_poly.pdbx_seq_one_letter_code
_entity_poly.pdbx_strand_id
1 'polypeptide(L)' 'MKSVTSSKLQNNLDQLLDEILNTGKPLEIERNGKRLIISPVETVDKLQKLIYRPQAIIGDPDDLVQISWEQETNLDLP' A
#
# COMPACT_ATOMS: atom_id res chain seq x y z
N MET A 1 5.18 -5.51 8.13
CA MET A 1 5.89 -6.62 7.45
C MET A 1 5.53 -7.91 8.17
N LYS A 2 5.25 -8.99 7.45
CA LYS A 2 4.87 -10.28 8.02
C LYS A 2 6.13 -11.16 8.09
N SER A 3 6.34 -11.84 9.21
CA SER A 3 7.49 -12.73 9.40
C SER A 3 7.00 -14.17 9.60
N VAL A 4 7.60 -15.13 8.89
CA VAL A 4 7.26 -16.55 8.97
C VAL A 4 8.50 -17.43 9.10
N THR A 5 8.34 -18.59 9.73
CA THR A 5 9.40 -19.59 9.81
C THR A 5 9.49 -20.40 8.51
N SER A 6 10.68 -20.94 8.21
CA SER A 6 10.90 -21.79 7.03
C SER A 6 9.95 -23.00 6.93
N SER A 7 9.48 -23.56 8.04
CA SER A 7 8.54 -24.69 8.04
C SER A 7 7.13 -24.28 7.63
N LYS A 8 6.66 -23.11 8.09
CA LYS A 8 5.37 -22.54 7.67
C LYS A 8 5.39 -22.07 6.21
N LEU A 9 6.55 -21.66 5.72
CA LEU A 9 6.74 -21.30 4.31
C LEU A 9 6.51 -22.51 3.40
N GLN A 10 7.07 -23.69 3.72
CA GLN A 10 6.94 -24.87 2.85
C GLN A 10 5.49 -25.35 2.74
N ASN A 11 4.72 -25.29 3.83
CA ASN A 11 3.34 -25.76 3.84
C ASN A 11 2.36 -24.80 3.14
N ASN A 12 2.72 -23.53 2.98
CA ASN A 12 1.82 -22.49 2.46
C ASN A 12 2.50 -21.61 1.39
N LEU A 13 3.48 -22.15 0.66
CA LEU A 13 4.34 -21.36 -0.22
C LEU A 13 3.51 -20.62 -1.28
N ASP A 14 2.64 -21.34 -1.99
CA ASP A 14 1.85 -20.77 -3.07
C ASP A 14 0.91 -19.66 -2.57
N GLN A 15 0.20 -19.89 -1.46
CA GLN A 15 -0.68 -18.89 -0.86
C GLN A 15 0.09 -17.62 -0.42
N LEU A 16 1.31 -17.79 0.12
CA LEU A 16 2.15 -16.68 0.53
C LEU A 16 2.71 -15.91 -0.68
N LEU A 17 3.07 -16.60 -1.76
CA LEU A 17 3.48 -15.97 -3.02
C LEU A 17 2.32 -15.18 -3.63
N ASP A 18 1.11 -15.75 -3.66
CA ASP A 18 -0.09 -15.07 -4.12
C ASP A 18 -0.40 -13.83 -3.24
N GLU A 19 -0.24 -13.91 -1.93
CA GLU A 19 -0.39 -12.76 -1.02
C GLU A 19 0.61 -11.65 -1.36
N ILE A 20 1.86 -11.99 -1.65
CA ILE A 20 2.91 -11.04 -2.02
C ILE A 20 2.59 -10.36 -3.36
N LEU A 21 2.15 -11.13 -4.37
CA LEU A 21 1.76 -10.58 -5.68
C LEU A 21 0.51 -9.69 -5.56
N ASN A 22 -0.51 -10.17 -4.83
CA ASN A 22 -1.77 -9.46 -4.66
C ASN A 22 -1.65 -8.21 -3.77
N THR A 23 -0.80 -8.21 -2.76
CA THR A 23 -0.68 -7.07 -1.82
C THR A 23 0.52 -6.17 -2.14
N GLY A 24 1.54 -6.68 -2.81
CA GLY A 24 2.82 -6.00 -3.02
C GLY A 24 3.65 -5.87 -1.73
N LYS A 25 3.21 -6.47 -0.62
CA LYS A 25 3.90 -6.39 0.66
C LYS A 25 4.99 -7.47 0.74
N PRO A 26 6.23 -7.12 1.08
CA PRO A 26 7.30 -8.10 1.22
C PRO A 26 7.09 -9.01 2.44
N LEU A 27 7.51 -10.26 2.30
CA LEU A 27 7.48 -11.29 3.34
C LEU A 27 8.90 -11.54 3.86
N GLU A 28 9.06 -11.52 5.18
CA GLU A 28 10.32 -11.87 5.83
C GLU A 28 10.28 -13.33 6.30
N ILE A 29 11.40 -14.04 6.12
CA ILE A 29 11.52 -15.46 6.46
C ILE A 29 12.80 -15.67 7.25
N GLU A 30 12.70 -16.43 8.33
CA GLU A 30 13.87 -16.90 9.06
C GLU A 30 14.25 -18.34 8.68
N ARG A 31 15.52 -18.53 8.30
CA ARG A 31 16.10 -19.83 7.98
C ARG A 31 17.53 -19.91 8.48
N ASN A 32 17.82 -20.92 9.31
CA ASN A 32 19.14 -21.16 9.90
C ASN A 32 19.75 -19.92 10.59
N GLY A 33 18.92 -19.17 11.34
CA GLY A 33 19.33 -17.94 12.03
C GLY A 33 19.62 -16.74 11.11
N LYS A 34 19.33 -16.86 9.81
CA LYS A 34 19.42 -15.76 8.83
C LYS A 34 18.02 -15.32 8.41
N ARG A 35 17.88 -14.02 8.15
CA ARG A 35 16.63 -13.41 7.70
C ARG A 35 16.71 -13.17 6.19
N LEU A 36 15.66 -13.58 5.49
CA LEU A 36 15.49 -13.47 4.05
C LEU A 36 14.22 -12.67 3.76
N ILE A 37 14.18 -11.97 2.63
CA ILE A 37 12.99 -11.23 2.18
C ILE A 37 12.60 -11.74 0.81
N ILE A 38 11.31 -12.02 0.62
CA ILE A 38 10.69 -12.25 -0.69
C ILE A 38 9.84 -11.02 -1.01
N SER A 39 10.12 -10.36 -2.14
CA SER A 39 9.34 -9.25 -2.66
C SER A 39 9.05 -9.45 -4.14
N PRO A 40 7.99 -8.84 -4.69
CA PRO A 40 7.80 -8.82 -6.12
C PRO A 40 8.90 -7.98 -6.77
N VAL A 41 9.34 -8.39 -7.96
CA VAL A 41 10.32 -7.65 -8.77
C VAL A 41 9.64 -6.48 -9.49
N GLU A 42 8.41 -6.71 -9.94
CA GLU A 42 7.60 -5.70 -10.60
C GLU A 42 6.98 -4.75 -9.58
N THR A 43 6.98 -3.46 -9.92
CA THR A 43 6.29 -2.44 -9.12
C THR A 43 4.79 -2.66 -9.23
N VAL A 44 4.19 -3.12 -8.14
CA VAL A 44 2.74 -3.26 -8.08
C VAL A 44 2.10 -1.87 -8.02
N ASP A 45 1.25 -1.56 -9.00
CA ASP A 45 0.55 -0.28 -9.04
C ASP A 45 -0.38 -0.16 -7.82
N LYS A 46 -0.07 0.81 -6.96
CA LYS A 46 -0.84 1.07 -5.74
C LYS A 46 -2.23 1.61 -6.06
N LEU A 47 -2.37 2.33 -7.18
CA LEU A 47 -3.63 2.94 -7.59
C LEU A 47 -4.63 1.89 -8.08
N GLN A 48 -4.17 0.79 -8.69
CA GLN A 48 -5.04 -0.32 -9.10
C GLN A 48 -5.75 -1.02 -7.92
N LYS A 49 -5.26 -0.85 -6.69
CA LYS A 49 -5.87 -1.42 -5.48
C LYS A 49 -6.79 -0.46 -4.74
N LEU A 50 -7.00 0.75 -5.27
CA LEU A 50 -7.91 1.71 -4.66
C LEU A 50 -9.34 1.19 -4.79
N ILE A 51 -9.96 0.92 -3.65
CA ILE A 51 -11.39 0.64 -3.58
C ILE A 51 -12.12 1.94 -3.92
N TYR A 52 -13.04 1.87 -4.89
CA TYR A 52 -13.89 3.00 -5.23
C TYR A 52 -14.80 3.37 -4.04
N ARG A 53 -14.81 4.65 -3.66
CA ARG A 53 -15.58 5.17 -2.52
C ARG A 53 -16.51 6.28 -3.00
N PRO A 54 -17.74 5.95 -3.47
CA PRO A 54 -18.65 6.94 -4.03
C PRO A 54 -19.09 7.98 -2.98
N GLN A 55 -19.20 7.59 -1.71
CA GLN A 55 -19.51 8.51 -0.60
C GLN A 55 -18.27 9.22 -0.01
N ALA A 56 -17.13 9.27 -0.72
CA ALA A 56 -15.96 9.99 -0.23
C ALA A 56 -16.20 11.51 -0.16
N ILE A 57 -17.10 12.03 -1.00
CA ILE A 57 -17.55 13.42 -1.00
C ILE A 57 -18.92 13.46 -0.33
N ILE A 58 -19.06 14.28 0.70
CA ILE A 58 -20.33 14.52 1.39
C ILE A 58 -20.83 15.89 0.92
N GLY A 59 -21.86 15.91 0.07
CA GLY A 59 -22.38 17.14 -0.55
C GLY A 59 -22.19 17.15 -2.06
N ASP A 60 -22.24 18.34 -2.65
CA ASP A 60 -22.01 18.55 -4.09
C ASP A 60 -20.50 18.57 -4.38
N PRO A 61 -19.97 17.69 -5.27
CA PRO A 61 -18.58 17.75 -5.70
C PRO A 61 -18.15 19.10 -6.29
N ASP A 62 -19.06 19.84 -6.93
CA ASP A 62 -18.74 21.12 -7.56
C ASP A 62 -18.34 22.19 -6.52
N ASP A 63 -18.82 22.07 -5.28
CA ASP A 63 -18.46 22.95 -4.18
C ASP A 63 -16.95 22.87 -3.85
N LEU A 64 -16.33 21.69 -4.01
CA LEU A 64 -14.89 21.50 -3.73
C LEU A 64 -14.00 22.31 -4.68
N VAL A 65 -14.42 22.48 -5.93
CA VAL A 65 -13.68 23.23 -6.95
C VAL A 65 -13.67 24.72 -6.64
N GLN A 66 -14.70 25.21 -5.94
CA GLN A 66 -14.85 26.61 -5.57
C GLN A 66 -14.11 27.00 -4.29
N ILE A 67 -13.53 26.04 -3.56
CA ILE A 67 -12.77 26.32 -2.33
C ILE A 67 -11.46 27.04 -2.69
N SER A 68 -11.33 28.30 -2.26
CA SER A 68 -10.11 29.10 -2.37
C SER A 68 -9.47 29.30 -1.00
N TRP A 69 -8.15 29.14 -0.94
CA TRP A 69 -7.33 29.31 0.28
C TRP A 69 -6.47 30.59 0.21
N GLU A 70 -6.68 31.44 -0.80
CA GLU A 70 -5.86 32.63 -1.08
C GLU A 70 -5.81 33.60 0.10
N GLN A 71 -6.87 33.68 0.91
CA GLN A 71 -6.92 34.54 2.10
C GLN A 71 -6.28 33.91 3.34
N GLU A 72 -6.06 32.59 3.33
CA GLU A 72 -5.42 31.84 4.42
C GLU A 72 -3.94 31.61 4.16
N THR A 73 -3.48 31.88 2.94
CA THR A 73 -2.08 31.79 2.55
C THR A 73 -1.37 33.09 2.92
N ASN A 74 -0.59 33.07 4.00
CA ASN A 74 0.36 34.13 4.28
C ASN A 74 1.58 33.96 3.36
N LEU A 75 1.50 34.53 2.15
CA LEU A 75 2.59 34.55 1.18
C LEU A 75 3.67 35.54 1.62
N ASP A 76 4.37 35.21 2.71
CA ASP A 76 5.61 35.89 3.10
C ASP A 76 6.76 35.36 2.20
N LEU A 77 6.60 35.55 0.89
CA LEU A 77 7.58 35.17 -0.13
C LEU A 77 8.60 36.31 -0.28
N PRO A 78 9.92 36.05 -0.18
CA PRO A 78 10.97 37.05 -0.36
C PRO A 78 11.11 37.55 -1.80
#